data_AF-A0A8B9AAW8-F1
#
_entry.id   AF-A0A8B9AAW8-F1
#
_cell.length_a   1.000
_cell.length_b   1.000
_cell.length_c   1.000
_cell.angle_alpha   90.00
_cell.angle_beta   90.00
_cell.angle_gamma   90.00
#
_symmetry.space_group_name_H-M   'P 1'
#
loop_
_entity.id
_entity.type
_entity.pdbx_description
1 polymer ?
#
loop_
_entity_poly.entity_id
_entity_poly.type
_entity_poly.pdbx_seq_one_letter_code
_entity_poly.pdbx_strand_id
1 'polypeptide(L)'
;MEASSWDALRKQARKLEAQLDELMNSYRRLVSTKPDGSESDLESGIERFLKQLQQVNSQMQTWVSSGGSEILSHTLTRHREILQDLTQEFYRLRSSLRAKQEHASLLLDFRDFERARLDMEDGAGSVDQALLKEQAALSRSSGQMDGVISQAQATLGALVLQRSTFGGISSKISNVGSRLPTVNHILSAIRRKKSMDTIILSLVASV
;
A
#
# COMPACT_ATOMS: atom_id res chain seq x y z
N MET A 1 4.32 -2.11 39.15
CA MET A 1 5.24 -1.26 38.36
C MET A 1 5.22 -1.59 36.86
N GLU A 2 4.80 -2.78 36.45
CA GLU A 2 4.84 -3.23 35.04
C GLU A 2 3.89 -2.50 34.08
N ALA A 3 2.64 -2.20 34.49
CA ALA A 3 1.68 -1.45 33.66
C ALA A 3 2.20 -0.07 33.22
N SER A 4 3.01 0.59 34.07
CA SER A 4 3.61 1.90 33.76
C SER A 4 4.66 1.84 32.66
N SER A 5 5.33 0.69 32.47
CA SER A 5 6.35 0.52 31.42
C SER A 5 5.70 0.24 30.06
N TRP A 6 4.66 -0.60 30.03
CA TRP A 6 3.87 -0.84 28.83
C TRP A 6 3.17 0.42 28.32
N ASP A 7 2.51 1.15 29.22
CA ASP A 7 1.84 2.40 28.85
C ASP A 7 2.83 3.46 28.35
N ALA A 8 4.06 3.47 28.84
CA ALA A 8 5.12 4.35 28.33
C ALA A 8 5.50 3.98 26.88
N LEU A 9 5.72 2.69 26.59
CA LEU A 9 5.98 2.20 25.23
C LEU A 9 4.83 2.53 24.30
N ARG A 10 3.58 2.34 24.74
CA ARG A 10 2.39 2.63 23.95
C ARG A 10 2.25 4.12 23.63
N LYS A 11 2.49 4.99 24.61
CA LYS A 11 2.51 6.45 24.40
C LYS A 11 3.63 6.84 23.44
N GLN A 12 4.80 6.22 23.55
CA GLN A 12 5.92 6.46 22.65
C GLN A 12 5.61 6.03 21.22
N ALA A 13 5.04 4.83 21.01
CA ALA A 13 4.62 4.35 19.70
C ALA A 13 3.63 5.32 19.05
N ARG A 14 2.57 5.73 19.76
CA ARG A 14 1.58 6.70 19.25
C ARG A 14 2.20 8.05 18.88
N LYS A 15 3.17 8.53 19.68
CA LYS A 15 3.88 9.77 19.39
C LYS A 15 4.71 9.65 18.11
N LEU A 16 5.43 8.53 17.96
CA LEU A 16 6.23 8.26 16.77
C LEU A 16 5.36 8.10 15.53
N GLU A 17 4.22 7.40 15.63
CA GLU A 17 3.23 7.26 14.56
C GLU A 17 2.72 8.64 14.11
N ALA A 18 2.29 9.50 15.03
CA ALA A 18 1.80 10.84 14.70
C ALA A 18 2.88 11.71 14.04
N GLN A 19 4.12 11.65 14.52
CA GLN A 19 5.25 12.36 13.90
C GLN A 19 5.58 11.81 12.51
N LEU A 20 5.47 10.50 12.33
CA LEU A 20 5.69 9.87 11.03
C LEU A 20 4.61 10.29 10.04
N ASP A 21 3.35 10.31 10.44
CA ASP A 21 2.23 10.77 9.61
C ASP A 21 2.40 12.22 9.15
N GLU A 22 2.87 13.11 10.05
CA GLU A 22 3.14 14.51 9.72
C GLU A 22 4.26 14.64 8.67
N LEU A 23 5.38 13.92 8.88
CA LEU A 23 6.48 13.89 7.92
C LEU A 23 6.09 13.21 6.61
N MET A 24 5.24 12.20 6.64
CA MET A 24 4.75 11.54 5.44
C MET A 24 3.88 12.50 4.62
N ASN A 25 3.05 13.31 5.30
CA ASN A 25 2.26 14.34 4.64
C ASN A 25 3.12 15.45 4.03
N SER A 26 4.19 15.89 4.71
CA SER A 26 5.13 16.86 4.11
C SER A 26 5.87 16.26 2.92
N TYR A 27 6.29 15.00 3.02
CA TYR A 27 6.93 14.27 1.93
C TYR A 27 5.98 14.09 0.73
N ARG A 28 4.71 13.73 0.94
CA ARG A 28 3.70 13.69 -0.15
C ARG A 28 3.55 15.02 -0.88
N ARG A 29 3.52 16.14 -0.12
CA ARG A 29 3.44 17.48 -0.71
C ARG A 29 4.67 17.74 -1.56
N LEU A 30 5.85 17.39 -1.04
CA LEU A 30 7.11 17.53 -1.74
C LEU A 30 7.11 16.71 -3.04
N VAL A 31 6.64 15.45 -3.02
CA VAL A 31 6.50 14.60 -4.21
C VAL A 31 5.53 15.18 -5.24
N SER A 32 4.59 16.01 -4.81
CA SER A 32 3.67 16.73 -5.71
C SER A 32 4.27 18.02 -6.28
N THR A 33 5.15 18.69 -5.52
CA THR A 33 5.85 19.90 -5.94
C THR A 33 7.18 19.55 -6.61
N LYS A 34 7.89 20.53 -7.19
CA LYS A 34 9.20 20.24 -7.80
C LYS A 34 10.20 19.75 -6.73
N PRO A 35 11.09 18.81 -7.08
CA PRO A 35 12.15 18.35 -6.19
C PRO A 35 13.15 19.49 -5.93
N ASP A 36 13.31 19.92 -4.67
CA ASP A 36 14.15 21.07 -4.25
C ASP A 36 15.33 20.64 -3.35
N GLY A 37 15.79 19.39 -3.46
CA GLY A 37 16.93 18.85 -2.70
C GLY A 37 16.67 18.59 -1.21
N SER A 38 15.63 19.19 -0.63
CA SER A 38 15.15 18.96 0.75
C SER A 38 14.51 17.58 0.99
N GLU A 39 14.42 16.76 -0.05
CA GLU A 39 13.83 15.42 -0.01
C GLU A 39 14.70 14.44 0.79
N SER A 40 16.02 14.51 0.63
CA SER A 40 16.97 13.62 1.30
C SER A 40 16.90 13.74 2.83
N ASP A 41 16.71 14.96 3.33
CA ASP A 41 16.59 15.22 4.76
C ASP A 41 15.26 14.68 5.32
N LEU A 42 14.17 14.79 4.56
CA LEU A 42 12.88 14.20 4.93
C LEU A 42 12.91 12.68 4.85
N GLU A 43 13.50 12.09 3.82
CA GLU A 43 13.65 10.64 3.67
C GLU A 43 14.44 10.03 4.83
N SER A 44 15.60 10.62 5.15
CA SER A 44 16.43 10.16 6.26
C SER A 44 15.73 10.33 7.62
N GLY A 45 14.95 11.39 7.80
CA GLY A 45 14.07 11.58 8.95
C GLY A 45 13.01 10.48 9.10
N ILE A 46 12.29 10.17 8.01
CA ILE A 46 11.27 9.12 7.98
C ILE A 46 11.90 7.75 8.26
N GLU A 47 13.02 7.41 7.62
CA GLU A 47 13.72 6.15 7.86
C GLU A 47 14.16 5.98 9.32
N ARG A 48 14.63 7.07 9.95
CA ARG A 48 15.01 7.07 11.36
C ARG A 48 13.81 6.79 12.25
N PHE A 49 12.68 7.46 12.03
CA PHE A 49 11.48 7.26 12.83
C PHE A 49 10.83 5.89 12.62
N LEU A 50 10.85 5.35 11.39
CA LEU A 50 10.44 3.96 11.11
C LEU A 50 11.28 2.95 11.91
N LYS A 51 12.61 3.11 11.92
CA LYS A 51 13.51 2.26 12.73
C LYS A 51 13.22 2.38 14.23
N GLN A 52 12.95 3.58 14.73
CA GLN A 52 12.58 3.80 16.13
C GLN A 52 11.24 3.14 16.49
N LEU A 53 10.23 3.26 15.62
CA LEU A 53 8.93 2.61 15.84
C LEU A 53 9.05 1.08 15.79
N GLN A 54 9.88 0.54 14.89
CA GLN A 54 10.22 -0.88 14.86
C GLN A 54 10.89 -1.35 16.15
N GLN A 55 11.81 -0.56 16.71
CA GLN A 55 12.45 -0.86 17.98
C GLN A 55 11.43 -0.89 19.14
N VAL A 56 10.53 0.10 19.20
CA VAL A 56 9.46 0.14 20.21
C VAL A 56 8.52 -1.06 20.07
N ASN A 57 8.13 -1.44 18.85
CA ASN A 57 7.33 -2.63 18.60
C ASN A 57 8.06 -3.93 19.00
N SER A 58 9.37 -4.00 18.83
CA SER A 58 10.18 -5.13 19.30
C SER A 58 10.20 -5.20 20.83
N GLN A 59 10.37 -4.06 21.51
CA GLN A 59 10.28 -3.99 22.97
C GLN A 59 8.90 -4.43 23.45
N MET A 60 7.81 -3.93 22.83
CA MET A 60 6.46 -4.39 23.14
C MET A 60 6.28 -5.90 22.92
N GLN A 61 6.92 -6.49 21.89
CA GLN A 61 6.87 -7.94 21.70
C GLN A 61 7.48 -8.71 22.86
N THR A 62 8.62 -8.27 23.39
CA THR A 62 9.25 -8.94 24.53
C THR A 62 8.33 -8.95 25.75
N TRP A 63 7.57 -7.88 25.97
CA TRP A 63 6.55 -7.78 27.02
C TRP A 63 5.33 -8.68 26.79
N VAL A 64 4.85 -8.79 25.55
CA VAL A 64 3.76 -9.71 25.23
C VAL A 64 4.22 -11.17 25.43
N SER A 65 5.44 -11.48 25.01
CA SER A 65 6.04 -12.82 25.16
C SER A 65 6.33 -13.21 26.61
N SER A 66 6.51 -12.25 27.53
CA SER A 66 6.77 -12.52 28.96
C SER A 66 5.50 -12.81 29.80
N GLY A 67 4.38 -13.11 29.15
CA GLY A 67 3.10 -13.41 29.82
C GLY A 67 2.05 -12.30 29.69
N GLY A 68 2.10 -11.49 28.64
CA GLY A 68 1.12 -10.43 28.39
C GLY A 68 -0.28 -10.96 28.11
N SER A 69 -1.31 -10.22 28.55
CA SER A 69 -2.72 -10.51 28.26
C SER A 69 -3.03 -10.42 26.75
N GLU A 70 -4.05 -11.16 26.30
CA GLU A 70 -4.59 -11.14 24.93
C GLU A 70 -4.83 -9.71 24.40
N ILE A 71 -5.25 -8.79 25.28
CA ILE A 71 -5.47 -7.37 24.96
C ILE A 71 -4.16 -6.66 24.56
N LEU A 72 -3.04 -6.97 25.24
CA LEU A 72 -1.73 -6.42 24.89
C LEU A 72 -1.25 -6.98 23.55
N SER A 73 -1.49 -8.27 23.30
CA SER A 73 -1.17 -8.92 22.02
C SER A 73 -1.91 -8.28 20.84
N HIS A 74 -3.22 -8.03 20.99
CA HIS A 74 -3.99 -7.30 19.97
C HIS A 74 -3.49 -5.87 19.76
N THR A 75 -3.17 -5.16 20.85
CA THR A 75 -2.63 -3.80 20.77
C THR A 75 -1.30 -3.76 20.03
N LEU A 76 -0.40 -4.71 20.30
CA LEU A 76 0.86 -4.84 19.58
C LEU A 76 0.65 -5.19 18.11
N THR A 77 -0.25 -6.11 17.81
CA THR A 77 -0.61 -6.48 16.44
C THR A 77 -1.03 -5.23 15.65
N ARG A 78 -1.85 -4.37 16.27
CA ARG A 78 -2.25 -3.10 15.65
C ARG A 78 -1.08 -2.16 15.37
N HIS A 79 -0.15 -2.00 16.32
CA HIS A 79 1.03 -1.17 16.12
C HIS A 79 1.98 -1.72 15.02
N ARG A 80 1.99 -3.05 14.81
CA ARG A 80 2.73 -3.65 13.69
C ARG A 80 2.09 -3.40 12.34
N GLU A 81 0.77 -3.52 12.25
CA GLU A 81 0.02 -3.19 11.03
C GLU A 81 0.29 -1.75 10.63
N ILE A 82 0.19 -0.80 11.58
CA ILE A 82 0.46 0.62 11.33
C ILE A 82 1.89 0.82 10.84
N LEU A 83 2.90 0.22 11.50
CA LEU A 83 4.29 0.31 11.05
C LEU A 83 4.46 -0.23 9.61
N GLN A 84 3.83 -1.35 9.29
CA GLN A 84 3.90 -1.96 7.97
C GLN A 84 3.26 -1.06 6.91
N ASP A 85 2.06 -0.53 7.17
CA ASP A 85 1.34 0.37 6.28
C ASP A 85 2.16 1.63 5.99
N LEU A 86 2.71 2.25 7.04
CA LEU A 86 3.56 3.44 6.92
C LEU A 86 4.85 3.16 6.15
N THR A 87 5.47 2.00 6.37
CA THR A 87 6.69 1.58 5.65
C THR A 87 6.39 1.37 4.17
N GLN A 88 5.32 0.65 3.84
CA GLN A 88 4.94 0.40 2.46
C GLN A 88 4.59 1.70 1.74
N GLU A 89 3.89 2.60 2.42
CA GLU A 89 3.57 3.90 1.88
C GLU A 89 4.81 4.73 1.57
N PHE A 90 5.79 4.77 2.48
CA PHE A 90 7.05 5.47 2.29
C PHE A 90 7.76 5.02 1.01
N TYR A 91 7.95 3.71 0.83
CA TYR A 91 8.59 3.17 -0.38
C TYR A 91 7.79 3.44 -1.65
N ARG A 92 6.46 3.43 -1.57
CA ARG A 92 5.60 3.82 -2.71
C ARG A 92 5.78 5.30 -3.08
N LEU A 93 5.89 6.20 -2.09
CA LEU A 93 6.11 7.61 -2.35
C LEU A 93 7.51 7.87 -2.92
N ARG A 94 8.53 7.21 -2.37
CA ARG A 94 9.91 7.31 -2.85
C ARG A 94 10.10 6.80 -4.28
N SER A 95 9.47 5.68 -4.63
CA SER A 95 9.47 5.18 -6.01
C SER A 95 8.73 6.11 -6.97
N SER A 96 7.59 6.68 -6.56
CA SER A 96 6.86 7.69 -7.33
C SER A 96 7.69 8.95 -7.58
N LEU A 97 8.40 9.43 -6.56
CA LEU A 97 9.30 10.58 -6.67
C LEU A 97 10.42 10.33 -7.68
N ARG A 98 11.11 9.19 -7.54
CA ARG A 98 12.17 8.79 -8.45
C ARG A 98 11.69 8.69 -9.90
N ALA A 99 10.52 8.08 -10.13
CA ALA A 99 9.94 7.98 -11.47
C ALA A 99 9.66 9.38 -12.07
N LYS A 100 9.18 10.34 -11.25
CA LYS A 100 8.99 11.73 -11.69
C LYS A 100 10.31 12.44 -12.00
N GLN A 101 11.35 12.22 -11.20
CA GLN A 101 12.67 12.78 -11.44
C GLN A 101 13.29 12.23 -12.72
N GLU A 102 13.20 10.93 -12.94
CA GLU A 102 13.66 10.27 -14.17
C GLU A 102 12.91 10.83 -15.38
N HIS A 103 11.57 10.95 -15.31
CA HIS A 103 10.77 11.56 -16.37
C HIS A 103 11.14 13.03 -16.63
N ALA A 104 11.38 13.82 -15.58
CA ALA A 104 11.82 15.21 -15.72
C ALA A 104 13.21 15.29 -16.38
N SER A 105 14.15 14.40 -16.02
CA SER A 105 15.48 14.35 -16.61
C SER A 105 15.44 13.97 -18.10
N LEU A 106 14.57 13.04 -18.48
CA LEU A 106 14.36 12.65 -19.88
C LEU A 106 13.76 13.79 -20.72
N LEU A 107 12.83 14.57 -20.16
CA LEU A 107 12.28 15.75 -20.85
C LEU A 107 13.32 16.86 -21.03
N LEU A 108 14.21 17.06 -20.06
CA LEU A 108 15.32 18.01 -20.18
C LEU A 108 16.28 17.55 -21.27
N ASP A 109 16.66 16.27 -21.29
CA ASP A 109 17.51 15.67 -22.32
C ASP A 109 16.88 15.80 -23.72
N PHE A 110 15.57 15.54 -23.84
CA PHE A 110 14.85 15.72 -25.10
C PHE A 110 14.84 17.19 -25.56
N ARG A 111 14.64 18.14 -24.64
CA ARG A 111 14.65 19.57 -24.95
C ARG A 111 16.05 20.05 -25.35
N ASP A 112 17.09 19.55 -24.69
CA ASP A 112 18.48 19.88 -25.01
C ASP A 112 18.88 19.26 -26.36
N PHE A 113 18.42 18.04 -26.66
CA PHE A 113 18.52 17.44 -27.99
C PHE A 113 17.79 18.26 -29.06
N GLU A 114 16.56 18.70 -28.80
CA GLU A 114 15.79 19.52 -29.74
C GLU A 114 16.46 20.88 -29.97
N ARG A 115 17.03 21.49 -28.92
CA ARG A 115 17.80 22.73 -29.03
C ARG A 115 19.09 22.53 -29.84
N ALA A 116 19.86 21.48 -29.56
CA ALA A 116 21.05 21.15 -30.34
C ALA A 116 20.71 20.85 -31.81
N ARG A 117 19.55 20.24 -32.05
CA ARG A 117 19.04 19.99 -33.40
C ARG A 117 18.66 21.29 -34.11
N LEU A 118 17.98 22.22 -33.45
CA LEU A 118 17.64 23.54 -34.01
C LEU A 118 18.89 24.36 -34.31
N ASP A 119 19.92 24.28 -33.45
CA ASP A 119 21.24 24.89 -33.70
C ASP A 119 21.95 24.27 -34.92
N MET A 120 21.75 22.98 -35.17
CA MET A 120 22.22 22.30 -36.40
C MET A 120 21.35 22.62 -37.62
N GLU A 121 20.09 23.00 -37.45
CA GLU A 121 19.13 23.30 -38.53
C GLU A 121 19.30 24.75 -39.07
N ASP A 122 19.91 25.66 -38.29
CA ASP A 122 20.38 26.98 -38.77
C ASP A 122 21.57 26.85 -39.76
N GLY A 123 22.13 25.64 -39.89
CA GLY A 123 23.18 25.26 -40.83
C GLY A 123 22.76 24.18 -41.82
N ALA A 124 21.78 24.47 -42.67
CA ALA A 124 21.41 23.73 -43.89
C ALA A 124 20.68 22.37 -43.73
N GLY A 125 19.55 22.21 -44.43
CA GLY A 125 18.91 20.90 -44.60
C GLY A 125 17.72 20.88 -45.57
N SER A 126 17.95 20.33 -46.77
CA SER A 126 16.97 20.10 -47.85
C SER A 126 15.75 19.27 -47.40
N VAL A 127 14.61 19.44 -48.09
CA VAL A 127 13.32 18.74 -47.91
C VAL A 127 13.46 17.22 -47.68
N ASP A 128 14.46 16.58 -48.29
CA ASP A 128 14.73 15.14 -48.10
C ASP A 128 15.09 14.77 -46.65
N GLN A 129 15.76 15.64 -45.91
CA GLN A 129 16.11 15.38 -44.51
C GLN A 129 14.87 15.47 -43.60
N ALA A 130 13.90 16.32 -43.96
CA ALA A 130 12.60 16.39 -43.28
C ALA A 130 11.79 15.11 -43.52
N LEU A 131 11.77 14.59 -44.75
CA LEU A 131 11.08 13.34 -45.11
C LEU A 131 11.70 12.11 -44.43
N LEU A 132 13.04 12.02 -44.36
CA LEU A 132 13.72 10.95 -43.63
C LEU A 132 13.42 10.99 -42.12
N LYS A 133 13.33 12.20 -41.54
CA LYS A 133 12.91 12.37 -40.13
C LYS A 133 11.47 11.91 -39.93
N GLU A 134 10.56 12.23 -40.85
CA GLU A 134 9.16 11.81 -40.81
C GLU A 134 9.05 10.28 -40.88
N GLN A 135 9.76 9.64 -41.80
CA GLN A 135 9.79 8.18 -41.91
C GLN A 135 10.28 7.53 -40.60
N ALA A 136 11.33 8.08 -40.00
CA ALA A 136 11.84 7.60 -38.72
C ALA A 136 10.83 7.82 -37.57
N ALA A 137 10.06 8.90 -37.60
CA ALA A 137 9.00 9.16 -36.62
C ALA A 137 7.81 8.20 -36.79
N LEU A 138 7.40 7.91 -38.04
CA LEU A 138 6.36 6.92 -38.36
C LEU A 138 6.77 5.51 -37.91
N SER A 139 8.01 5.11 -38.16
CA SER A 139 8.53 3.82 -37.73
C SER A 139 8.51 3.67 -36.20
N ARG A 140 8.92 4.72 -35.47
CA ARG A 140 8.82 4.74 -33.99
C ARG A 140 7.38 4.69 -33.49
N SER A 141 6.48 5.45 -34.13
CA SER A 141 5.04 5.45 -33.81
C SER A 141 4.42 4.06 -34.00
N SER A 142 4.78 3.37 -35.09
CA SER A 142 4.33 1.99 -35.34
C SER A 142 4.74 1.05 -34.20
N GLY A 143 5.99 1.10 -33.74
CA GLY A 143 6.45 0.27 -32.62
C GLY A 143 5.75 0.59 -31.29
N GLN A 144 5.41 1.86 -31.05
CA GLN A 144 4.61 2.25 -29.88
C GLN A 144 3.18 1.73 -29.96
N MET A 145 2.57 1.76 -31.14
CA MET A 145 1.24 1.18 -31.37
C MET A 145 1.22 -0.33 -31.11
N ASP A 146 2.26 -1.05 -31.52
CA ASP A 146 2.39 -2.49 -31.20
C ASP A 146 2.47 -2.74 -29.68
N GLY A 147 3.16 -1.87 -28.95
CA GLY A 147 3.18 -1.89 -27.48
C GLY A 147 1.80 -1.70 -26.86
N VAL A 148 1.02 -0.73 -27.36
CA VAL A 148 -0.37 -0.47 -26.91
C VAL A 148 -1.27 -1.66 -27.24
N ILE A 149 -1.13 -2.28 -28.42
CA ILE A 149 -1.88 -3.49 -28.80
C ILE A 149 -1.57 -4.64 -27.85
N SER A 150 -0.29 -4.88 -27.56
CA SER A 150 0.14 -5.92 -26.62
C SER A 150 -0.42 -5.70 -25.21
N GLN A 151 -0.38 -4.46 -24.71
CA GLN A 151 -0.95 -4.10 -23.42
C GLN A 151 -2.47 -4.28 -23.39
N ALA A 152 -3.17 -3.91 -24.47
CA ALA A 152 -4.61 -4.11 -24.60
C ALA A 152 -4.97 -5.61 -24.58
N GLN A 153 -4.20 -6.46 -25.27
CA GLN A 153 -4.38 -7.92 -25.25
C GLN A 153 -4.16 -8.51 -23.85
N ALA A 154 -3.11 -8.08 -23.14
CA ALA A 154 -2.86 -8.49 -21.76
C ALA A 154 -4.01 -8.08 -20.82
N THR A 155 -4.53 -6.87 -20.99
CA THR A 155 -5.66 -6.34 -20.21
C THR A 155 -6.94 -7.13 -20.48
N LEU A 156 -7.20 -7.48 -21.74
CA LEU A 156 -8.33 -8.35 -22.11
C LEU A 156 -8.19 -9.72 -21.45
N GLY A 157 -7.01 -10.34 -21.50
CA GLY A 157 -6.74 -11.62 -20.84
C GLY A 157 -7.01 -11.57 -19.33
N ALA A 158 -6.56 -10.50 -18.66
CA ALA A 158 -6.82 -10.28 -17.24
C ALA A 158 -8.33 -10.13 -16.93
N LEU A 159 -9.08 -9.38 -17.75
CA LEU A 159 -10.53 -9.22 -17.60
C LEU A 159 -11.28 -10.54 -17.80
N VAL A 160 -10.86 -11.38 -18.75
CA VAL A 160 -11.46 -12.71 -18.96
C VAL A 160 -11.21 -13.62 -17.77
N LEU A 161 -9.98 -13.64 -17.23
CA LEU A 161 -9.65 -14.39 -16.03
C LEU A 161 -10.44 -13.88 -14.81
N GLN A 162 -10.58 -12.57 -14.68
CA GLN A 162 -11.37 -11.93 -13.63
C GLN A 162 -12.85 -12.32 -13.73
N ARG A 163 -13.43 -12.35 -14.94
CA ARG A 163 -14.81 -12.82 -15.18
C ARG A 163 -15.01 -14.27 -14.76
N SER A 164 -14.05 -15.15 -15.10
CA SER A 164 -14.08 -16.55 -14.67
C SER A 164 -14.04 -16.68 -13.13
N THR A 165 -13.17 -15.89 -12.49
CA THR A 165 -13.05 -15.82 -11.02
C THR A 165 -14.34 -15.34 -10.38
N PHE A 166 -14.98 -14.29 -10.91
CA PHE A 166 -16.29 -13.82 -10.43
C PHE A 166 -17.39 -14.86 -10.59
N GLY A 167 -17.40 -15.62 -11.69
CA GLY A 167 -18.30 -16.76 -11.84
C GLY A 167 -18.12 -17.81 -10.74
N GLY A 168 -16.86 -18.11 -10.39
CA GLY A 168 -16.52 -19.00 -9.27
C GLY A 168 -16.89 -18.44 -7.88
N ILE A 169 -16.86 -17.12 -7.70
CA ILE A 169 -17.28 -16.47 -6.45
C ILE A 169 -18.81 -16.57 -6.28
N SER A 170 -19.58 -16.38 -7.35
CA SER A 170 -21.04 -16.53 -7.31
C SER A 170 -21.46 -17.94 -6.88
N SER A 171 -20.80 -18.98 -7.41
CA SER A 171 -21.08 -20.37 -7.02
C SER A 171 -20.65 -20.67 -5.57
N LYS A 172 -19.51 -20.14 -5.11
CA LYS A 172 -19.08 -20.25 -3.71
C LYS A 172 -20.02 -19.51 -2.74
N ILE A 173 -20.49 -18.32 -3.09
CA ILE A 173 -21.48 -17.55 -2.30
C ILE A 173 -22.80 -18.30 -2.22
N SER A 174 -23.28 -18.86 -3.34
CA SER A 174 -24.47 -19.70 -3.35
C SER A 174 -24.32 -20.92 -2.42
N ASN A 175 -23.16 -21.57 -2.44
CA ASN A 175 -22.85 -22.71 -1.57
C ASN A 175 -22.64 -22.34 -0.08
N VAL A 176 -22.22 -21.11 0.23
CA VAL A 176 -22.20 -20.59 1.61
C VAL A 176 -23.61 -20.25 2.07
N GLY A 177 -24.44 -19.66 1.19
CA GLY A 177 -25.84 -19.35 1.45
C GLY A 177 -26.67 -20.57 1.85
N SER A 178 -26.42 -21.74 1.24
CA SER A 178 -27.08 -22.99 1.62
C SER A 178 -26.66 -23.55 2.99
N ARG A 179 -25.52 -23.11 3.55
CA ARG A 179 -25.03 -23.53 4.88
C ARG A 179 -25.46 -22.62 6.03
N LEU A 180 -25.81 -21.36 5.75
CA LEU A 180 -26.31 -20.41 6.76
C LEU A 180 -27.54 -20.89 7.55
N PRO A 181 -28.55 -21.57 6.95
CA PRO A 181 -29.66 -22.13 7.70
C PRO A 181 -29.23 -23.17 8.73
N THR A 182 -28.19 -23.96 8.42
CA THR A 182 -27.64 -25.00 9.30
C THR A 182 -26.92 -24.39 10.51
N VAL A 183 -26.17 -23.29 10.29
CA VAL A 183 -25.52 -22.55 11.38
C VAL A 183 -26.56 -21.91 12.32
N ASN A 184 -27.66 -21.38 11.78
CA ASN A 184 -28.77 -20.87 12.60
C ASN A 184 -29.40 -21.98 13.44
N HIS A 185 -29.54 -23.19 12.90
CA HIS A 185 -30.03 -24.34 13.66
C HIS A 185 -29.09 -24.71 14.81
N ILE A 186 -27.78 -24.77 14.58
CA ILE A 186 -26.78 -25.06 15.61
C ILE A 186 -26.76 -23.96 16.69
N LEU A 187 -26.81 -22.67 16.29
CA LEU A 187 -26.85 -21.55 17.23
C LEU A 187 -28.12 -21.59 18.10
N SER A 188 -29.27 -21.94 17.53
CA SER A 188 -30.53 -22.11 18.27
C SER A 188 -30.45 -23.27 19.27
N ALA A 189 -29.83 -24.40 18.89
CA ALA A 189 -29.62 -25.53 19.78
C ALA A 189 -28.68 -25.20 20.95
N ILE A 190 -27.60 -24.45 20.69
CA ILE A 190 -26.67 -23.97 21.73
C ILE A 190 -27.37 -23.01 22.69
N ARG A 191 -28.15 -22.04 22.16
CA ARG A 191 -28.94 -21.12 22.98
C ARG A 191 -29.93 -21.86 23.87
N ARG A 192 -30.61 -22.88 23.33
CA ARG A 192 -31.57 -23.71 24.07
C ARG A 192 -30.90 -24.52 25.17
N LYS A 193 -29.71 -25.08 24.91
CA LYS A 193 -28.93 -25.78 25.94
C LYS A 193 -28.47 -24.83 27.04
N LYS A 194 -27.91 -23.66 26.66
CA LYS A 194 -27.49 -22.62 27.61
C LYS A 194 -28.66 -22.09 28.45
N SER A 195 -29.85 -21.91 27.86
CA SER A 195 -31.03 -21.49 28.62
C SER A 195 -31.46 -22.55 29.63
N MET A 196 -31.39 -23.83 29.25
CA MET A 196 -31.72 -24.92 30.17
C MET A 196 -30.72 -25.00 31.34
N ASP A 197 -29.42 -24.90 31.05
CA ASP A 197 -28.38 -24.89 32.08
C ASP A 197 -28.54 -23.70 33.04
N THR A 198 -28.91 -22.53 32.51
CA THR A 198 -29.18 -21.32 33.32
C THR A 198 -30.38 -21.52 34.24
N ILE A 199 -31.47 -22.12 33.73
CA ILE A 199 -32.66 -22.43 34.52
C ILE A 199 -32.30 -23.38 35.67
N ILE A 200 -31.57 -24.47 35.37
CA ILE A 200 -31.14 -25.45 36.40
C ILE A 200 -30.32 -24.77 37.48
N LEU A 201 -29.32 -23.95 37.11
CA LEU A 201 -28.50 -23.22 38.07
C LEU A 201 -29.34 -22.26 38.94
N SER A 202 -30.28 -21.52 38.34
CA SER A 202 -31.17 -20.62 39.10
C SER A 202 -32.06 -21.37 40.10
N LEU A 203 -32.49 -22.57 39.75
CA LEU A 203 -33.37 -23.39 40.58
C LEU A 203 -32.61 -24.03 41.74
N VAL A 204 -31.38 -24.48 41.50
CA VAL A 204 -30.47 -24.98 42.54
C VAL A 204 -30.04 -23.86 43.50
N ALA A 205 -29.77 -22.66 42.99
CA ALA A 205 -29.38 -21.52 43.82
C ALA A 205 -30.54 -20.91 44.65
N SER A 206 -31.79 -21.25 44.32
CA SER A 206 -32.99 -20.75 45.00
C SER A 206 -33.43 -21.62 46.19
N VAL A 207 -32.72 -22.71 46.49
CA VAL A 207 -33.00 -23.62 47.62
C VAL A 207 -32.02 -23.44 48.76
#